data_AF-A0A0C3KMM6-F1
#
_entry.id   AF-A0A0C3KMM6-F1
#
_cell.length_a   1.000
_cell.length_b   1.000
_cell.length_c   1.000
_cell.angle_alpha   90.00
_cell.angle_beta   90.00
_cell.angle_gamma   90.00
#
_symmetry.space_group_name_H-M   'P 1'
#
loop_
_entity.id
_entity.type
_entity.pdbx_description
1 polymer ?
#
loop_
_entity_poly.entity_id
_entity_poly.type
_entity_poly.pdbx_seq_one_letter_code
_entity_poly.pdbx_strand_id
1 'polypeptide(L)'
;MPPKKGKTKVEAPKISPEKVKELEGTKSASRDSLRSQLLFQSWAIDKSPGSKRVIVPQAGKGTKRKFSLPRGYRSKEYDTVEVRVGDELNAIVYKYYQERMSQAIRNEALKKDQIRRGRVDKAGGSEMDGWVNGSGYGINYVAGETGIIEKKNEYLGPAPMVSGYRNLRSAEHEIQVLWYDGFLQDRWREADSWDIELEISVNAKGDADWTIVQT
;
A
#
# COMPACT_ATOMS: atom_id res chain seq x y z
N MET A 1 25.57 -21.99 -41.29
CA MET A 1 25.40 -20.52 -41.40
C MET A 1 24.01 -20.16 -40.89
N PRO A 2 23.86 -19.38 -39.80
CA PRO A 2 22.55 -18.92 -39.36
C PRO A 2 22.02 -17.80 -40.29
N PRO A 3 20.69 -17.73 -40.55
CA PRO A 3 20.11 -16.70 -41.40
C PRO A 3 20.16 -15.33 -40.70
N LYS A 4 20.74 -14.34 -41.38
CA LYS A 4 20.74 -12.93 -40.95
C LYS A 4 19.30 -12.40 -40.99
N LYS A 5 18.67 -12.26 -39.82
CA LYS A 5 17.37 -11.56 -39.70
C LYS A 5 17.56 -10.08 -40.04
N GLY A 6 17.07 -9.66 -41.21
CA GLY A 6 16.96 -8.25 -41.58
C GLY A 6 15.97 -7.55 -40.64
N LYS A 7 16.40 -6.46 -40.00
CA LYS A 7 15.52 -5.58 -39.22
C LYS A 7 14.76 -4.69 -40.21
N THR A 8 13.52 -5.05 -40.53
CA THR A 8 12.62 -4.15 -41.25
C THR A 8 12.24 -3.01 -40.31
N LYS A 9 12.66 -1.79 -40.63
CA LYS A 9 12.27 -0.58 -39.90
C LYS A 9 10.81 -0.27 -40.25
N VAL A 10 9.89 -0.62 -39.36
CA VAL A 10 8.48 -0.24 -39.50
C VAL A 10 8.36 1.25 -39.16
N GLU A 11 7.93 2.08 -40.11
CA GLU A 11 7.60 3.48 -39.85
C GLU A 11 6.37 3.55 -38.93
N ALA A 12 6.47 4.37 -37.88
CA ALA A 12 5.36 4.56 -36.95
C ALA A 12 4.18 5.23 -37.69
N PRO A 13 2.93 4.78 -37.44
CA PRO A 13 1.76 5.38 -38.06
C PRO A 13 1.65 6.87 -37.68
N LYS A 14 1.48 7.73 -38.69
CA LYS A 14 1.27 9.18 -38.50
C LYS A 14 -0.17 9.43 -38.04
N ILE A 15 -0.38 9.65 -36.74
CA ILE A 15 -1.68 10.03 -36.15
C ILE A 15 -1.86 11.55 -36.32
N SER A 16 -3.04 12.00 -36.72
CA SER A 16 -3.35 13.44 -36.83
C SER A 16 -3.46 14.10 -35.45
N PRO A 17 -3.11 15.40 -35.30
CA PRO A 17 -3.19 16.11 -34.02
C PRO A 17 -4.60 16.10 -33.37
N GLU A 18 -5.66 16.12 -34.18
CA GLU A 18 -7.04 16.04 -33.69
C GLU A 18 -7.35 14.69 -33.03
N LYS A 19 -6.93 13.59 -33.65
CA LYS A 19 -7.10 12.24 -33.08
C LYS A 19 -6.32 12.08 -31.78
N VAL A 20 -5.14 12.70 -31.66
CA VAL A 20 -4.38 12.70 -30.41
C VAL A 20 -5.16 13.39 -29.28
N LYS A 21 -5.79 14.54 -29.55
CA LYS A 21 -6.56 15.27 -28.55
C LYS A 21 -7.79 14.49 -28.08
N GLU A 22 -8.50 13.82 -28.99
CA GLU A 22 -9.64 12.96 -28.66
C GLU A 22 -9.20 11.76 -27.79
N LEU A 23 -8.09 11.12 -28.16
CA LEU A 23 -7.51 10.02 -27.38
C LEU A 23 -7.11 10.46 -25.97
N GLU A 24 -6.53 11.65 -25.79
CA GLU A 24 -6.19 12.17 -24.44
C GLU A 24 -7.43 12.43 -23.58
N GLY A 25 -8.53 12.91 -24.17
CA GLY A 25 -9.80 13.07 -23.46
C GLY A 25 -10.36 11.74 -22.96
N THR A 26 -10.38 10.72 -23.83
CA THR A 26 -10.81 9.37 -23.45
C THR A 26 -9.89 8.74 -22.40
N LYS A 27 -8.57 8.98 -22.50
CA LYS A 27 -7.57 8.52 -21.54
C LYS A 27 -7.85 9.01 -20.12
N SER A 28 -8.16 10.30 -19.93
CA SER A 28 -8.46 10.84 -18.60
C SER A 28 -9.71 10.19 -18.01
N ALA A 29 -10.79 10.10 -18.78
CA ALA A 29 -12.05 9.50 -18.32
C ALA A 29 -11.88 8.02 -17.96
N SER A 30 -11.15 7.25 -18.78
CA SER A 30 -10.82 5.86 -18.50
C SER A 30 -9.95 5.72 -17.25
N ARG A 31 -8.97 6.60 -17.06
CA ARG A 31 -8.12 6.62 -15.85
C ARG A 31 -8.96 6.86 -14.59
N ASP A 32 -9.88 7.83 -14.62
CA ASP A 32 -10.70 8.16 -13.46
C ASP A 32 -11.74 7.06 -13.15
N SER A 33 -12.25 6.40 -14.19
CA SER A 33 -13.08 5.19 -14.05
C SER A 33 -12.31 4.05 -13.39
N LEU A 34 -11.07 3.78 -13.83
CA LEU A 34 -10.21 2.77 -13.22
C LEU A 34 -9.85 3.09 -11.77
N ARG A 35 -9.56 4.37 -11.47
CA ARG A 35 -9.34 4.82 -10.08
C ARG A 35 -10.58 4.52 -9.23
N SER A 36 -11.75 4.89 -9.71
CA SER A 36 -13.02 4.62 -9.02
C SER A 36 -13.24 3.12 -8.79
N GLN A 37 -12.89 2.28 -9.77
CA GLN A 37 -12.97 0.83 -9.63
C GLN A 37 -11.98 0.27 -8.60
N LEU A 38 -10.73 0.77 -8.57
CA LEU A 38 -9.75 0.36 -7.55
C LEU A 38 -10.19 0.79 -6.15
N LEU A 39 -10.75 1.99 -6.01
CA LEU A 39 -11.31 2.47 -4.75
C LEU A 39 -12.47 1.58 -4.28
N PHE A 40 -13.36 1.18 -5.19
CA PHE A 40 -14.46 0.27 -4.90
C PHE A 40 -13.97 -1.13 -4.47
N GLN A 41 -12.84 -1.59 -5.03
CA GLN A 41 -12.23 -2.87 -4.65
C GLN A 41 -11.34 -2.77 -3.39
N SER A 42 -11.07 -1.55 -2.93
CA SER A 42 -10.23 -1.33 -1.76
C SER A 42 -11.00 -1.70 -0.49
N TRP A 43 -10.31 -2.28 0.49
CA TRP A 43 -10.91 -2.62 1.77
C TRP A 43 -10.10 -2.01 2.92
N ALA A 44 -10.81 -1.54 3.94
CA ALA A 44 -10.22 -0.89 5.10
C ALA A 44 -9.53 -1.91 6.01
N ILE A 45 -8.29 -1.63 6.42
CA ILE A 45 -7.44 -2.61 7.12
C ILE A 45 -7.96 -3.03 8.50
N ASP A 46 -8.79 -2.19 9.10
CA ASP A 46 -9.45 -2.41 10.39
C ASP A 46 -10.66 -3.36 10.28
N LYS A 47 -11.08 -3.70 9.06
CA LYS A 47 -12.20 -4.58 8.78
C LYS A 47 -11.73 -5.87 8.13
N SER A 48 -12.39 -6.98 8.46
CA SER A 48 -12.16 -8.25 7.79
C SER A 48 -12.43 -8.11 6.28
N PRO A 49 -11.56 -8.65 5.41
CA PRO A 49 -11.72 -8.51 3.98
C PRO A 49 -12.96 -9.26 3.47
N GLY A 50 -13.83 -8.55 2.75
CA GLY A 50 -15.03 -9.15 2.14
C GLY A 50 -14.75 -9.93 0.86
N SER A 51 -13.62 -9.67 0.19
CA SER A 51 -13.20 -10.36 -1.03
C SER A 51 -11.97 -11.21 -0.77
N LYS A 52 -11.86 -12.34 -1.47
CA LYS A 52 -10.69 -13.22 -1.41
C LYS A 52 -9.74 -12.90 -2.56
N ARG A 53 -8.46 -12.69 -2.25
CA ARG A 53 -7.37 -12.49 -3.20
C ARG A 53 -6.36 -13.61 -3.01
N VAL A 54 -6.46 -14.62 -3.86
CA VAL A 54 -5.61 -15.81 -3.78
C VAL A 54 -4.40 -15.64 -4.69
N ILE A 55 -3.22 -16.05 -4.20
CA ILE A 55 -2.02 -16.10 -5.05
C ILE A 55 -2.21 -17.16 -6.13
N VAL A 56 -2.27 -16.70 -7.37
CA VAL A 56 -2.38 -17.56 -8.55
C VAL A 56 -1.01 -18.21 -8.82
N PRO A 57 -0.96 -19.52 -9.11
CA PRO A 57 0.28 -20.17 -9.53
C PRO A 57 0.83 -19.47 -10.78
N GLN A 58 2.05 -18.95 -10.69
CA GLN A 58 2.89 -18.72 -11.87
C GLN A 58 3.72 -19.97 -12.14
N ALA A 59 4.14 -20.18 -13.38
CA ALA A 59 4.87 -21.37 -13.82
C ALA A 59 6.01 -21.73 -12.84
N GLY A 60 5.91 -22.89 -12.20
CA GLY A 60 6.79 -23.33 -11.11
C GLY A 60 6.01 -23.72 -9.86
N LYS A 61 5.68 -25.01 -9.70
CA LYS A 61 5.02 -25.52 -8.49
C LYS A 61 5.97 -25.39 -7.30
N GLY A 62 5.52 -24.73 -6.23
CA GLY A 62 6.19 -24.74 -4.92
C GLY A 62 7.06 -23.55 -4.58
N THR A 63 7.13 -22.52 -5.43
CA THR A 63 7.93 -21.33 -5.13
C THR A 63 7.28 -20.52 -4.00
N LYS A 64 7.97 -20.43 -2.86
CA LYS A 64 7.65 -19.48 -1.79
C LYS A 64 7.86 -18.05 -2.31
N ARG A 65 6.97 -17.14 -1.93
CA ARG A 65 7.08 -15.72 -2.26
C ARG A 65 7.28 -14.89 -1.01
N LYS A 66 7.96 -13.77 -1.16
CA LYS A 66 8.10 -12.77 -0.12
C LYS A 66 6.97 -11.75 -0.27
N PHE A 67 6.34 -11.41 0.84
CA PHE A 67 5.26 -10.45 0.89
C PHE A 67 5.64 -9.33 1.85
N SER A 68 5.86 -8.13 1.31
CA SER A 68 6.41 -7.00 2.06
C SER A 68 5.30 -6.14 2.63
N LEU A 69 5.32 -5.99 3.96
CA LEU A 69 4.30 -5.28 4.74
C LEU A 69 4.95 -4.08 5.44
N PRO A 70 4.56 -2.84 5.09
CA PRO A 70 5.14 -1.64 5.70
C PRO A 70 4.83 -1.50 7.18
N ARG A 71 5.80 -0.97 7.93
CA ARG A 71 5.60 -0.62 9.34
C ARG A 71 4.92 0.74 9.54
N GLY A 72 4.81 1.53 8.48
CA GLY A 72 4.30 2.89 8.53
C GLY A 72 4.01 3.46 7.15
N TYR A 73 3.30 4.58 7.12
CA TYR A 73 2.88 5.33 5.96
C TYR A 73 4.12 5.82 5.24
N ARG A 74 4.29 5.34 3.99
CA ARG A 74 5.47 5.62 3.18
C ARG A 74 6.80 5.31 3.89
N SER A 75 6.78 4.41 4.87
CA SER A 75 7.98 4.00 5.60
C SER A 75 8.87 3.17 4.69
N LYS A 76 10.19 3.29 4.83
CA LYS A 76 11.19 2.42 4.21
C LYS A 76 11.42 1.12 4.99
N GLU A 77 10.80 0.98 6.16
CA GLU A 77 10.85 -0.22 6.96
C GLU A 77 9.67 -1.13 6.66
N TYR A 78 9.99 -2.40 6.38
CA TYR A 78 9.02 -3.44 6.08
C TYR A 78 9.32 -4.69 6.90
N ASP A 79 8.29 -5.48 7.14
CA ASP A 79 8.47 -6.87 7.51
C ASP A 79 8.09 -7.75 6.32
N THR A 80 8.82 -8.85 6.18
CA THR A 80 8.58 -9.82 5.12
C THR A 80 7.86 -11.02 5.68
N VAL A 81 6.74 -11.38 5.04
CA VAL A 81 5.99 -12.60 5.32
C VAL A 81 6.18 -13.56 4.15
N GLU A 82 6.51 -14.83 4.43
CA GLU A 82 6.51 -15.86 3.39
C GLU A 82 5.07 -16.27 3.06
N VAL A 83 4.75 -16.28 1.77
CA VAL A 83 3.42 -16.68 1.27
C VAL A 83 3.55 -17.77 0.21
N ARG A 84 2.54 -18.64 0.14
CA ARG A 84 2.46 -19.79 -0.75
C ARG A 84 1.34 -19.62 -1.76
N VAL A 85 1.45 -20.33 -2.87
CA VAL A 85 0.35 -20.43 -3.84
C VAL A 85 -0.88 -20.99 -3.14
N GLY A 86 -2.03 -20.34 -3.34
CA GLY A 86 -3.28 -20.69 -2.65
C GLY A 86 -3.54 -19.91 -1.37
N ASP A 87 -2.54 -19.21 -0.82
CA ASP A 87 -2.76 -18.35 0.35
C ASP A 87 -3.66 -17.16 -0.01
N GLU A 88 -4.48 -16.75 0.95
CA GLU A 88 -5.39 -15.61 0.83
C GLU A 88 -4.69 -14.35 1.35
N LEU A 89 -4.27 -13.48 0.42
CA LEU A 89 -3.43 -12.33 0.71
C LEU A 89 -4.12 -11.34 1.66
N ASN A 90 -5.43 -11.11 1.48
CA ASN A 90 -6.12 -10.14 2.31
C ASN A 90 -6.15 -10.58 3.79
N ALA A 91 -6.40 -11.86 4.07
CA ALA A 91 -6.39 -12.43 5.40
C ALA A 91 -5.00 -12.36 6.04
N ILE A 92 -3.93 -12.57 5.25
CA ILE A 92 -2.55 -12.41 5.73
C ILE A 92 -2.29 -10.96 6.14
N VAL A 93 -2.63 -9.98 5.28
CA VAL A 93 -2.50 -8.55 5.58
C VAL A 93 -3.28 -8.20 6.84
N TYR A 94 -4.56 -8.56 6.88
CA TYR A 94 -5.44 -8.28 8.01
C TYR A 94 -4.88 -8.85 9.31
N LYS A 95 -4.52 -10.14 9.33
CA LYS A 95 -3.98 -10.80 10.53
C LYS A 95 -2.71 -10.12 11.02
N TYR A 96 -1.77 -9.82 10.12
CA TYR A 96 -0.51 -9.18 10.48
C TYR A 96 -0.73 -7.84 11.20
N TYR A 97 -1.62 -6.99 10.67
CA TYR A 97 -1.85 -5.68 11.27
C TYR A 97 -2.71 -5.74 12.55
N GLN A 98 -3.62 -6.71 12.67
CA GLN A 98 -4.33 -6.98 13.92
C GLN A 98 -3.37 -7.44 15.04
N GLU A 99 -2.40 -8.31 14.71
CA GLU A 99 -1.38 -8.75 15.65
C GLU A 99 -0.47 -7.60 16.09
N ARG A 100 -0.03 -6.75 15.14
CA ARG A 100 0.72 -5.52 15.40
C ARG A 100 0.00 -4.58 16.37
N MET A 101 -1.28 -4.28 16.10
CA MET A 101 -2.10 -3.47 16.99
C MET A 101 -2.21 -4.08 18.40
N SER A 102 -2.42 -5.39 18.47
CA SER A 102 -2.53 -6.11 19.74
C SER A 102 -1.24 -6.04 20.55
N GLN A 103 -0.08 -6.16 19.89
CA GLN A 103 1.24 -6.00 20.51
C GLN A 103 1.45 -4.58 21.02
N ALA A 104 1.11 -3.56 20.23
CA ALA A 104 1.20 -2.16 20.63
C ALA A 104 0.38 -1.86 21.90
N ILE A 105 -0.88 -2.31 21.93
CA ILE A 105 -1.77 -2.15 23.08
C ILE A 105 -1.18 -2.84 24.32
N ARG A 106 -0.65 -4.06 24.16
CA ARG A 106 -0.03 -4.81 25.26
C ARG A 106 1.22 -4.11 25.80
N ASN A 107 2.09 -3.63 24.92
CA ASN A 107 3.31 -2.91 25.29
C ASN A 107 2.99 -1.63 26.05
N GLU A 108 1.96 -0.89 25.62
CA GLU A 108 1.52 0.31 26.34
C GLU A 108 0.95 -0.02 27.73
N ALA A 109 0.15 -1.09 27.85
CA ALA A 109 -0.38 -1.53 29.13
C ALA A 109 0.75 -1.90 30.11
N LEU A 110 1.79 -2.61 29.64
CA LEU A 110 2.98 -2.93 30.43
C LEU A 110 3.75 -1.69 30.86
N LYS A 111 3.94 -0.71 29.96
CA LYS A 111 4.61 0.56 30.28
C LYS A 111 3.86 1.33 31.36
N LYS A 112 2.53 1.38 31.29
CA LYS A 112 1.68 2.01 32.31
C LYS A 112 1.79 1.32 33.67
N ASP A 113 1.83 0.00 33.69
CA ASP A 113 1.99 -0.78 34.92
C ASP A 113 3.38 -0.56 35.56
N GLN A 114 4.45 -0.52 34.75
CA GLN A 114 5.79 -0.18 35.22
C GLN A 114 5.85 1.22 35.85
N ILE A 115 5.23 2.21 35.21
CA ILE A 115 5.15 3.58 35.77
C ILE A 115 4.39 3.59 37.09
N ARG A 116 3.30 2.83 37.22
CA ARG A 116 2.53 2.72 38.47
C ARG A 116 3.37 2.10 39.58
N ARG A 117 4.11 1.02 39.31
CA ARG A 117 4.97 0.35 40.31
C ARG A 117 6.18 1.19 40.70
N GLY A 118 6.86 1.81 39.73
CA GLY A 118 8.04 2.66 40.00
C GLY A 118 7.73 3.96 40.75
N ARG A 119 6.44 4.36 40.83
CA ARG A 119 5.99 5.52 41.60
C ARG A 119 5.75 5.21 43.08
N VAL A 120 5.71 3.94 43.47
CA VAL A 120 5.41 3.53 44.85
C VAL A 120 6.60 3.79 45.80
N ASP A 121 7.82 3.93 45.29
CA ASP A 121 9.02 4.03 46.14
C ASP A 121 9.54 5.47 46.39
N LYS A 122 8.80 6.50 45.95
CA LYS A 122 9.12 7.92 46.25
C LYS A 122 7.97 8.61 47.00
N ALA A 123 7.54 8.02 48.11
CA ALA A 123 6.77 8.70 49.14
C ALA A 123 7.75 9.60 49.95
N GLY A 124 8.03 10.80 49.45
CA GLY A 124 8.86 11.77 50.17
C GLY A 124 9.28 12.95 49.31
N GLY A 125 8.35 13.85 48.99
CA GLY A 125 8.70 15.15 48.41
C GLY A 125 7.61 15.81 47.59
N SER A 126 6.82 16.66 48.27
CA SER A 126 6.22 17.91 47.78
C SER A 126 5.70 17.94 46.33
N GLU A 127 4.39 17.74 46.22
CA GLU A 127 3.45 18.72 45.66
C GLU A 127 4.13 19.87 44.90
N MET A 128 4.18 19.76 43.57
CA MET A 128 4.30 20.92 42.70
C MET A 128 3.22 20.79 41.62
N ASP A 129 2.19 21.61 41.78
CA ASP A 129 1.12 21.86 40.83
C ASP A 129 1.69 22.42 39.52
N GLY A 130 2.17 21.52 38.68
CA GLY A 130 2.37 21.75 37.27
C GLY A 130 1.33 20.94 36.53
N TRP A 131 0.18 21.55 36.24
CA TRP A 131 -0.74 21.08 35.20
C TRP A 131 0.04 20.92 33.89
N VAL A 132 0.65 19.76 33.67
CA VAL A 132 1.10 19.36 32.34
C VAL A 132 -0.17 19.02 31.59
N ASN A 133 -0.59 20.01 30.80
CA ASN A 133 -1.71 19.99 29.88
C ASN A 133 -2.19 18.59 29.52
N GLY A 134 -3.41 18.32 29.97
CA GLY A 134 -4.50 18.06 29.05
C GLY A 134 -4.24 16.92 28.08
N SER A 135 -4.95 15.82 28.36
CA SER A 135 -5.42 14.81 27.44
C SER A 135 -6.20 15.38 26.23
N GLY A 136 -5.60 16.33 25.52
CA GLY A 136 -6.01 16.78 24.21
C GLY A 136 -5.70 15.68 23.21
N TYR A 137 -6.58 14.69 23.16
CA TYR A 137 -6.73 13.76 22.05
C TYR A 137 -7.23 14.52 20.81
N GLY A 138 -6.49 15.54 20.37
CA GLY A 138 -6.54 16.01 19.01
C GLY A 138 -5.81 14.98 18.18
N ILE A 139 -6.51 14.36 17.23
CA ILE A 139 -5.93 13.33 16.37
C ILE A 139 -4.89 14.02 15.49
N ASN A 140 -3.62 13.84 15.82
CA ASN A 140 -2.52 14.50 15.16
C ASN A 140 -2.02 13.59 14.03
N TYR A 141 -2.61 13.72 12.84
CA TYR A 141 -2.22 12.96 11.65
C TYR A 141 -0.89 13.41 11.05
N VAL A 142 -0.27 14.45 11.62
CA VAL A 142 1.06 14.96 11.27
C VAL A 142 1.78 15.31 12.58
N ALA A 143 2.20 14.29 13.34
CA ALA A 143 2.96 14.53 14.57
C ALA A 143 4.38 14.99 14.22
N GLY A 144 4.56 16.31 14.11
CA GLY A 144 5.83 16.94 14.42
C GLY A 144 6.22 16.54 15.85
N GLU A 145 7.35 15.85 15.97
CA GLU A 145 8.13 15.55 17.18
C GLU A 145 7.52 14.64 18.26
N THR A 146 6.20 14.49 18.41
CA THR A 146 5.61 13.69 19.53
C THR A 146 5.34 12.22 19.24
N GLY A 147 5.72 11.72 18.06
CA GLY A 147 5.66 10.30 17.73
C GLY A 147 4.26 9.80 17.34
N ILE A 148 4.25 8.88 16.37
CA ILE A 148 3.06 8.19 15.86
C ILE A 148 2.52 7.26 16.97
N ILE A 149 1.24 7.40 17.34
CA ILE A 149 0.61 6.53 18.34
C ILE A 149 0.03 5.30 17.61
N GLU A 150 0.57 4.12 17.88
CA GLU A 150 0.23 2.85 17.21
C GLU A 150 -1.21 2.34 17.43
N LYS A 151 -2.10 3.12 18.05
CA LYS A 151 -3.38 2.64 18.60
C LYS A 151 -4.48 2.34 17.58
N LYS A 152 -4.39 2.82 16.34
CA LYS A 152 -5.52 2.77 15.38
C LYS A 152 -5.12 2.64 13.89
N ASN A 153 -3.99 1.99 13.59
CA ASN A 153 -3.40 1.98 12.25
C ASN A 153 -2.97 3.37 11.73
N GLU A 154 -2.97 4.39 12.61
CA GLU A 154 -2.52 5.76 12.31
C GLU A 154 -1.10 5.78 11.75
N TYR A 155 -0.30 4.76 12.04
CA TYR A 155 1.02 4.61 11.46
C TYR A 155 0.99 4.38 9.96
N LEU A 156 -0.03 3.75 9.37
CA LEU A 156 -0.21 3.60 7.91
C LEU A 156 -0.99 4.75 7.27
N GLY A 157 -1.53 5.65 8.09
CA GLY A 157 -2.37 6.76 7.68
C GLY A 157 -3.70 6.81 8.46
N PRO A 158 -4.49 7.88 8.29
CA PRO A 158 -5.81 8.06 8.91
C PRO A 158 -6.86 7.02 8.48
N ALA A 159 -6.84 6.58 7.22
CA ALA A 159 -7.83 5.67 6.66
C ALA A 159 -7.19 4.69 5.65
N PRO A 160 -6.23 3.84 6.10
CA PRO A 160 -5.48 2.97 5.22
C PRO A 160 -6.35 1.84 4.67
N MET A 161 -6.29 1.68 3.36
CA MET A 161 -7.00 0.66 2.60
C MET A 161 -6.03 -0.10 1.70
N VAL A 162 -6.31 -1.39 1.51
CA VAL A 162 -5.59 -2.23 0.57
C VAL A 162 -6.30 -2.17 -0.78
N SER A 163 -5.68 -1.56 -1.79
CA SER A 163 -6.24 -1.42 -3.14
C SER A 163 -5.89 -2.55 -4.09
N GLY A 164 -4.80 -3.27 -3.81
CA GLY A 164 -4.40 -4.38 -4.65
C GLY A 164 -3.00 -4.89 -4.35
N TYR A 165 -2.48 -5.70 -5.27
CA TYR A 165 -1.18 -6.34 -5.15
C TYR A 165 -0.44 -6.27 -6.47
N ARG A 166 0.87 -5.98 -6.40
CA ARG A 166 1.77 -5.99 -7.54
C ARG A 166 2.75 -7.14 -7.40
N ASN A 167 2.78 -8.02 -8.38
CA ASN A 167 3.85 -9.01 -8.49
C ASN A 167 5.06 -8.34 -9.14
N LEU A 168 6.17 -8.25 -8.42
CA LEU A 168 7.42 -7.86 -9.04
C LEU A 168 7.96 -9.02 -9.87
N ARG A 169 8.35 -8.74 -11.12
CA ARG A 169 9.02 -9.73 -11.99
C ARG A 169 10.48 -9.98 -11.57
N SER A 170 10.90 -9.51 -10.39
CA SER A 170 12.25 -9.72 -9.89
C SER A 170 12.52 -11.21 -9.64
N ALA A 171 13.80 -11.58 -9.61
CA ALA A 171 14.24 -12.92 -9.25
C ALA A 171 13.79 -13.34 -7.83
N GLU A 172 13.35 -12.39 -7.00
CA GLU A 172 12.98 -12.61 -5.60
C GLU A 172 11.51 -13.00 -5.41
N HIS A 173 10.70 -12.97 -6.48
CA HIS A 173 9.26 -13.30 -6.44
C HIS A 173 8.51 -12.53 -5.34
N GLU A 174 8.78 -11.25 -5.24
CA GLU A 174 8.20 -10.38 -4.21
C GLU A 174 6.81 -9.86 -4.62
N ILE A 175 5.90 -9.87 -3.66
CA ILE A 175 4.57 -9.28 -3.77
C ILE A 175 4.55 -8.00 -2.92
N GLN A 176 4.18 -6.89 -3.55
CA GLN A 176 3.96 -5.61 -2.88
C GLN A 176 2.46 -5.33 -2.73
N VAL A 177 2.10 -4.74 -1.59
CA VAL A 177 0.74 -4.22 -1.36
C VAL A 177 0.64 -2.82 -1.97
N LEU A 178 -0.46 -2.57 -2.69
CA LEU A 178 -0.83 -1.24 -3.15
C LEU A 178 -1.78 -0.62 -2.13
N TRP A 179 -1.36 0.47 -1.52
CA TRP A 179 -2.13 1.18 -0.50
C TRP A 179 -2.87 2.36 -1.09
N TYR A 180 -4.04 2.63 -0.50
CA TYR A 180 -4.77 3.87 -0.66
C TYR A 180 -5.19 4.37 0.72
N ASP A 181 -5.02 5.66 0.99
CA ASP A 181 -5.58 6.28 2.18
C ASP A 181 -6.79 7.14 1.80
N GLY A 182 -7.97 6.77 2.30
CA GLY A 182 -9.23 7.44 1.96
C GLY A 182 -9.35 8.88 2.44
N PHE A 183 -8.59 9.26 3.47
CA PHE A 183 -8.61 10.59 4.05
C PHE A 183 -7.55 11.49 3.40
N LEU A 184 -6.33 10.99 3.21
CA LEU A 184 -5.27 11.71 2.51
C LEU A 184 -5.47 11.74 0.99
N GLN A 185 -6.37 10.89 0.46
CA GLN A 185 -6.56 10.64 -0.97
C GLN A 185 -5.26 10.24 -1.68
N ASP A 186 -4.36 9.62 -0.93
CA ASP A 186 -3.01 9.29 -1.38
C ASP A 186 -2.87 7.80 -1.70
N ARG A 187 -2.04 7.49 -2.69
CA ARG A 187 -1.77 6.13 -3.17
C ARG A 187 -0.30 5.88 -3.09
N TRP A 188 0.08 4.87 -2.33
CA TRP A 188 1.48 4.60 -2.06
C TRP A 188 1.80 3.11 -2.05
N ARG A 189 3.03 2.80 -2.40
CA ARG A 189 3.65 1.49 -2.32
C ARG A 189 5.05 1.74 -1.79
N GLU A 190 5.46 0.99 -0.79
CA GLU A 190 6.75 1.25 -0.16
C GLU A 190 6.90 2.71 0.30
N ALA A 191 7.97 3.41 -0.09
CA ALA A 191 8.16 4.83 0.19
C ALA A 191 7.65 5.75 -0.94
N ASP A 192 7.20 5.17 -2.05
CA ASP A 192 6.85 5.89 -3.27
C ASP A 192 5.33 6.02 -3.42
N SER A 193 4.90 7.06 -4.12
CA SER A 193 3.55 7.13 -4.65
C SER A 193 3.41 6.20 -5.86
N TRP A 194 2.23 5.62 -6.07
CA TRP A 194 1.91 4.97 -7.35
C TRP A 194 0.69 5.61 -8.00
N ASP A 195 0.65 5.54 -9.32
CA ASP A 195 -0.51 5.94 -10.10
C ASP A 195 -0.87 4.87 -11.14
N ILE A 196 -2.05 5.03 -11.72
CA ILE A 196 -2.48 4.27 -12.88
C ILE A 196 -2.22 5.15 -14.08
N GLU A 197 -1.31 4.71 -14.93
CA GLU A 197 -1.13 5.25 -16.26
C GLU A 197 -1.76 4.33 -17.30
N LEU A 198 -2.32 4.94 -18.32
CA LEU A 198 -2.85 4.24 -19.48
C LEU A 198 -1.91 4.49 -20.65
N GLU A 199 -1.28 3.42 -21.11
CA GLU A 199 -0.44 3.45 -22.31
C GLU A 199 -1.27 3.03 -23.51
N ILE A 200 -1.27 3.86 -24.55
CA ILE A 200 -1.88 3.53 -25.84
C ILE A 200 -0.81 2.86 -26.68
N SER A 201 -1.09 1.64 -27.11
CA SER A 201 -0.34 0.98 -28.17
C SER A 201 -1.22 0.93 -29.42
N VAL A 202 -0.62 1.03 -30.60
CA VAL A 202 -1.33 0.81 -31.85
C VAL A 202 -0.87 -0.52 -32.40
N ASN A 203 -1.80 -1.45 -32.61
CA ASN A 203 -1.47 -2.76 -33.13
C ASN A 203 -1.21 -2.72 -34.65
N ALA A 204 -0.79 -3.86 -35.22
CA ALA A 204 -0.45 -3.94 -36.65
C ALA A 204 -1.61 -3.61 -37.61
N LYS A 205 -2.86 -3.58 -37.13
CA LYS A 205 -4.06 -3.22 -37.90
C LYS A 205 -4.38 -1.72 -37.84
N GLY A 206 -3.67 -0.97 -36.98
CA GLY A 206 -3.96 0.45 -36.74
C GLY A 206 -4.99 0.68 -35.62
N ASP A 207 -5.43 -0.37 -34.92
CA ASP A 207 -6.36 -0.21 -33.79
C ASP A 207 -5.59 0.16 -32.51
N ALA A 208 -6.20 1.01 -31.69
CA ALA A 208 -5.64 1.42 -30.40
C ALA A 208 -5.98 0.38 -29.32
N ASP A 209 -4.94 -0.17 -28.70
CA ASP A 209 -5.00 -1.07 -27.55
C ASP A 209 -4.46 -0.36 -26.30
N TRP A 210 -5.27 -0.32 -25.24
CA TRP A 210 -4.91 0.31 -23.98
C TRP A 210 -4.30 -0.70 -23.03
N THR A 211 -3.14 -0.38 -22.47
CA THR A 211 -2.49 -1.19 -21.43
C THR A 211 -2.44 -0.39 -20.13
N ILE A 212 -2.86 -1.04 -19.04
CA ILE A 212 -2.74 -0.47 -17.70
C ILE A 212 -1.29 -0.61 -17.25
N VAL A 213 -0.64 0.52 -17.00
CA VAL A 213 0.70 0.61 -16.42
C VAL A 213 0.56 1.16 -15.01
N GLN A 214 1.10 0.44 -14.04
CA GLN A 214 1.24 0.94 -12.67
C GLN A 214 2.62 1.59 -12.56
N THR A 215 2.66 2.92 -12.41
CA THR A 215 3.91 3.67 -12.23
C THR A 215 4.31 3.76 -10.78
#